data_AF-A0A8K1C618-F1
#
_entry.id   AF-A0A8K1C618-F1
#
_cell.length_a   1.000
_cell.length_b   1.000
_cell.length_c   1.000
_cell.angle_alpha   90.00
_cell.angle_beta   90.00
_cell.angle_gamma   90.00
#
_symmetry.space_group_name_H-M   'P 1'
#
loop_
_entity.id
_entity.type
_entity.pdbx_description
1 polymer ?
#
loop_
_entity_poly.entity_id
_entity_poly.type
_entity_poly.pdbx_seq_one_letter_code
_entity_poly.pdbx_strand_id
1 'polypeptide(L)'
;MTMEVSAAELLVGAWESTEAFGNTSLDWSQALKEKAATLVVTFHRDGAYELQLHANNQASDDVTSQFRHLVPANGTYSVESNQLKIKGDTSGIQWTFQHEEDNTLRIRLQGAKRFGRCKGVDVIYFKRRSKGDSDE
;
A
#
# COMPACT_ATOMS: atom_id res chain seq x y z
N MET A 1 5.88 23.37 -22.25
CA MET A 1 4.82 23.43 -21.23
C MET A 1 4.88 22.11 -20.48
N THR A 2 5.62 22.06 -19.38
CA THR A 2 5.81 20.83 -18.60
C THR A 2 4.48 20.53 -17.94
N MET A 3 3.83 19.41 -18.29
CA MET A 3 2.67 18.93 -17.56
C MET A 3 3.15 18.54 -16.17
N GLU A 4 2.76 19.30 -15.14
CA GLU A 4 2.87 18.81 -13.78
C GLU A 4 1.96 17.58 -13.66
N VAL A 5 2.56 16.40 -13.67
CA VAL A 5 1.86 15.16 -13.35
C VAL A 5 1.40 15.29 -11.91
N SER A 6 0.08 15.27 -11.68
CA SER A 6 -0.44 15.37 -10.33
C SER A 6 0.11 14.22 -9.47
N ALA A 7 0.35 14.46 -8.19
CA ALA A 7 0.87 13.43 -7.30
C ALA A 7 -0.02 12.17 -7.23
N ALA A 8 -1.33 12.31 -7.52
CA ALA A 8 -2.26 11.19 -7.65
C ALA A 8 -2.00 10.35 -8.92
N GLU A 9 -1.64 10.97 -10.04
CA GLU A 9 -1.32 10.27 -11.30
C GLU A 9 -0.06 9.40 -11.15
N LEU A 10 0.89 9.81 -10.31
CA LEU A 10 2.08 9.00 -10.02
C LEU A 10 1.74 7.66 -9.33
N LEU A 11 0.64 7.61 -8.57
CA LEU A 11 0.21 6.40 -7.87
C LEU A 11 -0.59 5.44 -8.76
N VAL A 12 -1.22 5.93 -9.83
CA VAL A 12 -2.12 5.14 -10.67
C VAL A 12 -1.41 3.90 -11.20
N GLY A 13 -2.05 2.73 -11.04
CA GLY A 13 -1.53 1.41 -11.45
C GLY A 13 -1.42 0.42 -10.30
N ALA A 14 -0.93 -0.78 -10.62
CA ALA A 14 -0.72 -1.87 -9.67
C ALA A 14 0.73 -1.88 -9.16
N TRP A 15 0.88 -2.05 -7.85
CA TRP A 15 2.14 -2.00 -7.13
C TRP A 15 2.26 -3.22 -6.23
N GLU A 16 3.38 -3.92 -6.29
CA GLU A 16 3.63 -5.13 -5.53
C GLU A 16 4.76 -4.89 -4.52
N SER A 17 4.54 -5.25 -3.26
CA SER A 17 5.51 -5.04 -2.19
C SER A 17 6.75 -5.91 -2.40
N THR A 18 7.94 -5.33 -2.31
CA THR A 18 9.20 -6.04 -2.41
C THR A 18 9.89 -6.20 -1.07
N GLU A 19 9.86 -5.15 -0.25
CA GLU A 19 10.53 -5.11 1.04
C GLU A 19 9.71 -4.29 2.04
N ALA A 20 9.76 -4.69 3.30
CA ALA A 20 9.14 -3.96 4.39
C ALA A 20 10.11 -3.87 5.58
N PHE A 21 10.11 -2.72 6.24
CA PHE A 21 10.92 -2.43 7.41
C PHE A 21 10.10 -1.66 8.43
N GLY A 22 10.55 -1.65 9.68
CA GLY A 22 9.97 -0.83 10.72
C GLY A 22 9.57 -1.61 11.96
N ASN A 23 8.89 -0.92 12.86
CA ASN A 23 8.64 -1.38 14.22
C ASN A 23 7.18 -1.22 14.66
N THR A 24 6.24 -1.02 13.72
CA THR A 24 4.84 -1.12 14.10
C THR A 24 4.50 -2.57 14.46
N SER A 25 3.45 -2.73 15.28
CA SER A 25 2.83 -4.02 15.57
C SER A 25 1.66 -4.31 14.64
N LEU A 26 1.71 -3.85 13.38
CA LEU A 26 0.69 -4.17 12.39
C LEU A 26 0.96 -5.57 11.84
N ASP A 27 0.02 -6.50 12.04
CA ASP A 27 0.22 -7.92 11.70
C ASP A 27 0.56 -8.14 10.21
N TRP A 28 -0.07 -7.37 9.32
CA TRP A 28 0.19 -7.48 7.88
C TRP A 28 1.59 -6.96 7.51
N SER A 29 2.07 -5.88 8.13
CA SER A 29 3.41 -5.38 7.83
C SER A 29 4.48 -6.31 8.38
N GLN A 30 4.21 -6.99 9.49
CA GLN A 30 5.05 -8.08 10.00
C GLN A 30 5.12 -9.23 8.99
N ALA A 31 3.99 -9.66 8.42
CA ALA A 31 3.97 -10.70 7.41
C ALA A 31 4.79 -10.33 6.15
N LEU A 32 4.80 -9.05 5.76
CA LEU A 32 5.66 -8.55 4.67
C LEU A 32 7.15 -8.57 5.06
N LYS A 33 7.51 -8.15 6.28
CA LYS A 33 8.90 -8.17 6.79
C LYS A 33 9.47 -9.59 6.83
N GLU A 34 8.64 -10.55 7.22
CA GLU A 34 8.98 -11.98 7.30
C GLU A 34 8.93 -12.68 5.94
N LYS A 35 8.55 -11.97 4.87
CA LYS A 35 8.33 -12.51 3.52
C LYS A 35 7.31 -13.67 3.50
N ALA A 36 6.41 -13.70 4.47
CA ALA A 36 5.32 -14.68 4.56
C ALA A 36 4.17 -14.34 3.62
N ALA A 37 4.07 -13.07 3.20
CA ALA A 37 3.05 -12.59 2.27
C ALA A 37 3.59 -11.48 1.35
N THR A 38 2.85 -11.20 0.28
CA THR A 38 3.09 -10.12 -0.67
C THR A 38 1.82 -9.27 -0.77
N LEU A 39 1.97 -7.95 -0.66
CA LEU A 39 0.89 -6.97 -0.80
C LEU A 39 0.88 -6.39 -2.21
N VAL A 40 -0.26 -6.48 -2.88
CA VAL A 40 -0.55 -5.76 -4.11
C VAL A 40 -1.52 -4.62 -3.79
N VAL A 41 -1.18 -3.41 -4.25
CA VAL A 41 -2.05 -2.23 -4.17
C VAL A 41 -2.30 -1.71 -5.57
N THR A 42 -3.57 -1.57 -5.95
CA THR A 42 -3.96 -0.96 -7.22
C THR A 42 -4.63 0.38 -6.95
N PHE A 43 -4.14 1.44 -7.58
CA PHE A 43 -4.76 2.77 -7.56
C PHE A 43 -5.37 3.09 -8.93
N HIS A 44 -6.64 3.46 -8.95
CA HIS A 44 -7.40 3.77 -10.15
C HIS A 44 -7.52 5.29 -10.35
N ARG A 45 -7.61 5.72 -11.62
CA ARG A 45 -7.71 7.15 -11.99
C ARG A 45 -8.97 7.84 -11.48
N ASP A 46 -10.03 7.08 -11.22
CA ASP A 46 -11.29 7.57 -10.63
C ASP A 46 -11.19 7.81 -9.11
N GLY A 47 -10.03 7.53 -8.51
CA GLY A 47 -9.79 7.66 -7.08
C GLY A 47 -10.20 6.42 -6.28
N ALA A 48 -10.51 5.28 -6.93
CA ALA A 48 -10.67 4.01 -6.25
C ALA A 48 -9.32 3.34 -5.96
N TYR A 49 -9.25 2.49 -4.93
CA TYR A 49 -8.10 1.63 -4.67
C TYR A 49 -8.53 0.22 -4.26
N GLU A 50 -7.64 -0.73 -4.47
CA GLU A 50 -7.77 -2.13 -4.07
C GLU A 50 -6.47 -2.61 -3.42
N LEU A 51 -6.59 -3.42 -2.36
CA LEU A 51 -5.52 -4.07 -1.62
C LEU A 51 -5.75 -5.58 -1.67
N GLN A 52 -4.73 -6.31 -2.08
CA GLN A 52 -4.73 -7.77 -2.07
C GLN A 52 -3.48 -8.27 -1.38
N LEU A 53 -3.63 -9.13 -0.38
CA LEU A 53 -2.51 -9.78 0.29
C LEU A 53 -2.49 -11.26 -0.09
N HIS A 54 -1.41 -11.70 -0.69
CA HIS A 54 -1.19 -13.09 -1.10
C HIS A 54 -0.19 -13.74 -0.16
N ALA A 55 -0.50 -14.92 0.38
CA ALA A 55 0.50 -15.69 1.11
C ALA A 55 1.64 -16.11 0.16
N ASN A 56 2.87 -16.19 0.64
CA ASN A 56 4.01 -16.67 -0.18
C ASN A 56 4.24 -18.18 -0.04
N ASN A 57 3.37 -18.88 0.70
CA ASN A 57 3.40 -20.34 0.80
C ASN A 57 2.87 -21.00 -0.50
N GLN A 58 2.92 -22.33 -0.57
CA GLN A 58 2.78 -23.10 -1.82
C GLN A 58 1.50 -22.86 -2.64
N ALA A 59 0.45 -22.24 -2.09
CA ALA A 59 -0.82 -22.00 -2.79
C ALA A 59 -1.03 -20.54 -3.25
N SER A 60 -0.20 -19.59 -2.81
CA SER A 60 -0.41 -18.16 -3.05
C SER A 60 -1.84 -17.67 -2.74
N ASP A 61 -2.41 -18.20 -1.66
CA ASP A 61 -3.79 -17.93 -1.28
C ASP A 61 -4.02 -16.44 -0.99
N ASP A 62 -5.15 -15.90 -1.45
CA ASP A 62 -5.62 -14.58 -1.05
C ASP A 62 -6.03 -14.62 0.44
N VAL A 63 -5.23 -13.93 1.26
CA VAL A 63 -5.42 -13.82 2.71
C VAL A 63 -5.88 -12.42 3.12
N THR A 64 -6.31 -11.58 2.17
CA THR A 64 -6.73 -10.18 2.40
C THR A 64 -7.79 -10.04 3.50
N SER A 65 -8.69 -11.02 3.60
CA SER A 65 -9.75 -11.05 4.61
C SER A 65 -9.23 -11.02 6.05
N GLN A 66 -8.03 -11.56 6.30
CA GLN A 66 -7.43 -11.62 7.63
C GLN A 66 -7.00 -10.23 8.16
N PHE A 67 -6.85 -9.24 7.27
CA PHE A 67 -6.25 -7.94 7.59
C PHE A 67 -7.21 -6.74 7.47
N ARG A 68 -8.48 -7.00 7.13
CA ARG A 68 -9.54 -5.96 6.97
C ARG A 68 -9.82 -5.13 8.23
N HIS A 69 -9.34 -5.58 9.39
CA HIS A 69 -9.54 -4.93 10.68
C HIS A 69 -8.72 -3.62 10.84
N LEU A 70 -7.72 -3.37 9.98
CA LEU A 70 -6.88 -2.17 10.01
C LEU A 70 -7.18 -1.21 8.85
N VAL A 71 -7.33 -1.74 7.64
CA VAL A 71 -7.55 -0.95 6.42
C VAL A 71 -8.59 -1.68 5.57
N PRO A 72 -9.59 -0.99 5.02
CA PRO A 72 -10.51 -1.60 4.07
C PRO A 72 -9.73 -2.14 2.85
N ALA A 73 -10.07 -3.36 2.42
CA ALA A 73 -9.44 -4.00 1.26
C ALA A 73 -9.68 -3.24 -0.05
N ASN A 74 -10.69 -2.40 -0.10
CA ASN A 74 -10.96 -1.49 -1.21
C ASN A 74 -11.67 -0.25 -0.70
N GLY A 75 -11.70 0.78 -1.54
CA GLY A 75 -12.40 2.01 -1.22
C GLY A 75 -11.96 3.14 -2.13
N THR A 76 -12.03 4.35 -1.61
CA THR A 76 -11.55 5.54 -2.33
C THR A 76 -10.37 6.18 -1.62
N TYR A 77 -9.43 6.69 -2.39
CA TYR A 77 -8.28 7.42 -1.89
C TYR A 77 -8.29 8.86 -2.40
N SER A 78 -7.48 9.70 -1.75
CA SER A 78 -7.12 11.02 -2.25
C SER A 78 -5.68 11.32 -1.91
N VAL A 79 -5.05 12.18 -2.69
CA VAL A 79 -3.67 12.63 -2.47
C VAL A 79 -3.66 14.11 -2.19
N GLU A 80 -2.97 14.51 -1.12
CA GLU A 80 -2.67 15.91 -0.81
C GLU A 80 -1.16 16.02 -0.61
N SER A 81 -0.48 16.70 -1.54
CA SER A 81 0.99 16.73 -1.61
C SER A 81 1.58 15.32 -1.68
N ASN A 82 2.15 14.81 -0.59
CA ASN A 82 2.70 13.45 -0.47
C ASN A 82 1.91 12.56 0.52
N GLN A 83 0.76 13.03 0.98
CA GLN A 83 -0.10 12.29 1.90
C GLN A 83 -1.13 11.50 1.10
N LEU A 84 -1.16 10.19 1.34
CA LEU A 84 -2.21 9.31 0.85
C LEU A 84 -3.30 9.24 1.93
N LYS A 85 -4.53 9.60 1.57
CA LYS A 85 -5.67 9.54 2.49
C LYS A 85 -6.65 8.48 2.00
N ILE A 86 -6.82 7.43 2.80
CA ILE A 86 -7.82 6.40 2.58
C ILE A 86 -9.13 6.84 3.22
N LYS A 87 -10.19 7.02 2.42
CA LYS A 87 -11.50 7.43 2.97
C LYS A 87 -12.10 6.30 3.79
N GLY A 88 -12.58 6.64 4.99
CA GLY A 88 -13.15 5.66 5.92
C GLY A 88 -12.11 4.88 6.72
N ASP A 89 -10.81 5.16 6.56
CA ASP A 89 -9.79 4.62 7.45
C ASP A 89 -10.00 5.15 8.88
N THR A 90 -10.23 4.23 9.81
CA THR A 90 -10.42 4.52 11.24
C THR A 90 -9.26 4.06 12.12
N SER A 91 -8.20 3.48 11.52
CA SER A 91 -7.00 3.05 12.23
C SER A 91 -6.20 4.23 12.81
N GLY A 92 -6.33 5.40 12.16
CA GLY A 92 -5.51 6.57 12.45
C GLY A 92 -4.06 6.39 11.97
N ILE A 93 -3.84 5.52 10.97
CA ILE A 93 -2.56 5.39 10.27
C ILE A 93 -2.40 6.57 9.32
N GLN A 94 -1.26 7.25 9.42
CA GLN A 94 -0.88 8.26 8.46
C GLN A 94 -0.07 7.61 7.34
N TRP A 95 -0.57 7.71 6.11
CA TRP A 95 0.11 7.20 4.92
C TRP A 95 0.77 8.36 4.19
N THR A 96 2.08 8.23 3.97
CA THR A 96 2.84 9.13 3.10
C THR A 96 3.53 8.31 2.04
N PHE A 97 3.65 8.84 0.83
CA PHE A 97 4.33 8.14 -0.25
C PHE A 97 5.43 9.00 -0.86
N GLN A 98 6.40 8.32 -1.45
CA GLN A 98 7.42 8.92 -2.30
C GLN A 98 7.59 8.01 -3.50
N HIS A 99 7.48 8.59 -4.69
CA HIS A 99 7.94 7.93 -5.91
C HIS A 99 9.46 8.06 -5.94
N GLU A 100 10.16 6.94 -6.07
CA GLU A 100 11.61 6.90 -6.29
C GLU A 100 11.85 6.78 -7.81
N GLU A 101 12.91 6.12 -8.27
CA GLU A 101 13.14 5.86 -9.72
C GLU A 101 11.91 5.23 -10.40
N ASP A 102 11.83 5.28 -11.74
CA ASP A 102 10.62 5.19 -12.58
C ASP A 102 9.57 4.09 -12.29
N ASN A 103 9.86 3.09 -11.47
CA ASN A 103 8.92 2.03 -11.10
C ASN A 103 8.97 1.62 -9.62
N THR A 104 9.49 2.47 -8.74
CA THR A 104 9.60 2.20 -7.30
C THR A 104 8.74 3.18 -6.51
N LEU A 105 7.88 2.64 -5.65
CA LEU A 105 7.05 3.40 -4.73
C LEU A 105 7.43 3.06 -3.30
N ARG A 106 7.72 4.08 -2.50
CA ARG A 106 7.92 3.92 -1.06
C ARG A 106 6.71 4.47 -0.31
N ILE A 107 5.99 3.61 0.41
CA ILE A 107 4.92 4.02 1.32
C ILE A 107 5.43 3.93 2.75
N ARG A 108 5.26 5.02 3.49
CA ARG A 108 5.56 5.10 4.91
C ARG A 108 4.26 5.21 5.69
N LEU A 109 4.11 4.33 6.67
CA LEU A 109 2.96 4.20 7.55
C LEU A 109 3.37 4.66 8.95
N GLN A 110 2.75 5.71 9.44
CA GLN A 110 3.06 6.25 10.76
C GLN A 110 1.85 6.20 11.69
N GLY A 111 2.05 5.51 12.80
CA GLY A 111 1.10 5.44 13.90
C GLY A 111 -0.14 4.61 13.60
N ALA A 112 -0.80 4.10 14.63
CA ALA A 112 -2.20 3.71 14.58
C ALA A 112 -2.81 4.32 15.84
N LYS A 113 -3.27 5.58 15.73
CA LYS A 113 -3.62 6.40 16.90
C LYS A 113 -4.73 5.79 17.76
N ARG A 114 -5.61 4.96 17.18
CA ARG A 114 -6.82 4.48 17.86
C ARG A 114 -6.58 3.42 18.95
N PHE A 115 -5.40 2.77 18.96
CA PHE A 115 -5.08 1.72 19.96
C PHE A 115 -4.00 2.13 20.99
N GLY A 116 -3.61 3.40 21.06
CA GLY A 116 -2.78 3.94 22.15
C GLY A 116 -1.35 3.39 22.29
N ARG A 117 -0.92 2.42 21.46
CA ARG A 117 0.38 1.74 21.62
C ARG A 117 1.28 1.71 20.39
N CYS A 118 0.78 2.00 19.19
CA CYS A 118 1.62 2.01 17.99
C CYS A 118 2.18 3.41 17.73
N LYS A 119 3.34 3.72 18.34
CA LYS A 119 4.22 4.83 17.91
C LYS A 119 5.15 4.43 16.76
N GLY A 120 4.96 3.21 16.24
CA GLY A 120 5.83 2.65 15.22
C GLY A 120 5.70 3.36 13.89
N VAL A 121 6.72 3.16 13.08
CA VAL A 121 6.78 3.57 11.69
C VAL A 121 7.17 2.35 10.89
N ASP A 122 6.40 2.06 9.85
CA ASP A 122 6.79 1.11 8.84
C ASP A 122 7.04 1.80 7.51
N VAL A 123 7.95 1.22 6.74
CA VAL A 123 8.26 1.61 5.37
C VAL A 123 8.14 0.37 4.52
N ILE A 124 7.35 0.46 3.46
CA ILE A 124 7.15 -0.61 2.50
C ILE A 124 7.56 -0.08 1.14
N TYR A 125 8.44 -0.83 0.49
CA TYR A 125 8.86 -0.61 -0.88
C TYR A 125 8.01 -1.46 -1.80
N PHE A 126 7.58 -0.86 -2.90
CA PHE A 126 6.81 -1.51 -3.94
C PHE A 126 7.49 -1.31 -5.27
N LYS A 127 7.34 -2.31 -6.15
CA LYS A 127 7.60 -2.16 -7.56
C LYS A 127 6.30 -2.14 -8.33
N ARG A 128 6.26 -1.33 -9.38
CA ARG A 128 5.14 -1.34 -10.32
C ARG A 128 5.04 -2.73 -10.93
N ARG A 129 3.88 -3.38 -10.87
CA ARG A 129 3.64 -4.58 -11.67
C ARG A 129 3.68 -4.13 -13.12
N SER A 130 4.58 -4.72 -13.91
CA SER A 130 4.42 -4.67 -15.36
C SER A 130 3.00 -5.17 -15.64
N LYS A 131 2.25 -4.45 -16.50
CA LYS A 131 1.09 -5.06 -17.14
C LYS A 131 1.61 -6.37 -17.72
N GLY A 132 1.23 -7.50 -17.14
CA GLY A 132 1.31 -8.75 -17.87
C GLY A 132 0.52 -8.51 -19.14
N ASP A 133 1.12 -8.82 -20.28
CA ASP A 133 0.48 -8.83 -21.59
C ASP A 133 -0.92 -9.47 -21.47
N SER A 134 -1.93 -8.63 -21.34
CA SER A 134 -3.33 -8.99 -21.58
C SER A 134 -3.73 -8.28 -22.87
N ASP A 135 -2.97 -8.58 -23.90
CA ASP A 135 -3.28 -8.38 -25.32
C ASP A 135 -2.70 -9.61 -26.04
N GLU A 136 -3.43 -10.74 -25.96
CA GLU A 136 -3.70 -11.61 -27.12
C GLU A 136 -4.97 -12.45 -26.88
#